data_AF-A0A821NEQ0-F1
#
_entry.id   AF-A0A821NEQ0-F1
#
_cell.length_a   1.000
_cell.length_b   1.000
_cell.length_c   1.000
_cell.angle_alpha   90.00
_cell.angle_beta   90.00
_cell.angle_gamma   90.00
#
_symmetry.space_group_name_H-M   'P 1'
#
loop_
_entity.id
_entity.type
_entity.pdbx_description
1 polymer ?
#
loop_
_entity_poly.entity_id
_entity_poly.type
_entity_poly.pdbx_seq_one_letter_code
_entity_poly.pdbx_strand_id
1 'polypeptide(L)' 'GDDRLINQNKISFRSYCDTFWNFRSKVDENRIECEQWWKCGEDQWQCRTGQCIDHQWLNDYEWDCADGSDEGEIFKKRIE' A
#
# COMPACT_ATOMS: atom_id res chain seq x y z
N GLY A 1 9.14 10.96 6.19
CA GLY A 1 9.45 10.75 4.78
C GLY A 1 10.93 10.47 4.62
N ASP A 2 11.22 9.34 3.98
CA ASP A 2 12.51 8.93 3.38
C ASP A 2 13.69 8.62 4.31
N ASP A 3 13.63 7.49 5.03
CA ASP A 3 14.81 6.82 5.62
C ASP A 3 15.39 5.83 4.61
N ARG A 4 16.27 6.34 3.73
CA ARG A 4 17.04 5.53 2.80
C ARG A 4 17.99 4.60 3.54
N LEU A 5 17.78 3.31 3.31
CA LEU A 5 18.84 2.33 2.98
C LEU A 5 19.99 2.15 3.99
N ILE A 6 19.73 1.51 5.15
CA ILE A 6 20.82 0.83 5.89
C ILE A 6 20.35 -0.46 6.60
N ASN A 7 19.80 -1.40 5.85
CA ASN A 7 19.99 -2.84 6.05
C ASN A 7 19.21 -3.59 4.96
N GLN A 8 19.93 -4.15 4.00
CA GLN A 8 19.35 -5.00 2.97
C GLN A 8 18.72 -6.23 3.64
N ASN A 9 17.39 -6.23 3.78
CA ASN A 9 16.56 -7.38 3.38
C ASN A 9 15.07 -7.27 3.73
N LYS A 10 14.57 -6.20 4.36
CA LYS A 10 13.12 -6.03 4.55
C LYS A 10 12.73 -4.55 4.50
N ILE A 11 11.92 -4.17 3.52
CA ILE A 11 11.20 -2.90 3.50
C ILE A 11 9.86 -3.07 4.25
N SER A 12 9.19 -1.97 4.57
CA SER A 12 7.87 -2.01 5.20
C SER A 12 6.89 -2.81 4.34
N PHE A 13 5.97 -3.54 4.97
CA PHE A 13 4.92 -4.28 4.25
C PHE A 13 4.05 -3.36 3.39
N ARG A 14 3.96 -2.08 3.77
CA ARG A 14 3.27 -1.02 3.02
C ARG A 14 4.01 -0.53 1.79
N SER A 15 5.28 -0.87 1.66
CA SER A 15 6.14 -0.51 0.53
C SER A 15 6.20 -1.61 -0.54
N TYR A 16 5.29 -2.58 -0.46
CA TYR A 16 5.07 -3.58 -1.48
C TYR A 16 3.75 -3.29 -2.17
N CYS A 17 3.72 -3.42 -3.48
CA CYS A 17 2.58 -3.12 -4.34
C CYS A 17 2.05 -1.68 -4.15
N ASP A 18 2.94 -0.75 -3.80
CA ASP A 18 2.70 0.67 -3.52
C ASP A 18 3.01 1.56 -4.73
N THR A 19 3.24 0.98 -5.91
CA THR A 19 3.60 1.63 -7.17
C THR A 19 5.01 2.23 -7.22
N PHE A 20 5.80 2.09 -6.17
CA PHE A 20 7.16 2.61 -6.09
C PHE A 20 8.19 1.47 -6.06
N TRP A 21 9.18 1.52 -6.97
CA TRP A 21 10.23 0.50 -7.03
C TRP A 21 11.28 0.74 -5.92
N ASN A 22 11.03 0.14 -4.76
CA ASN A 22 11.90 0.13 -3.59
C ASN A 22 13.09 -0.83 -3.75
N PHE A 23 12.88 -2.04 -4.31
CA PHE A 23 14.01 -2.93 -4.62
C PHE A 23 14.58 -2.69 -6.02
N ARG A 24 15.91 -2.86 -6.16
CA ARG A 24 16.56 -2.86 -7.48
C ARG A 24 16.02 -3.94 -8.42
N SER A 25 15.62 -5.08 -7.86
CA SER A 25 14.97 -6.17 -8.60
C SER A 25 13.52 -5.85 -9.00
N LYS A 26 12.92 -4.80 -8.43
CA LYS A 26 11.52 -4.40 -8.60
C LYS A 26 10.52 -5.47 -8.18
N VAL A 27 10.97 -6.42 -7.36
CA VAL A 27 10.16 -7.57 -6.94
C VAL A 27 8.99 -7.15 -6.06
N ASP A 28 9.16 -6.04 -5.34
CA ASP A 28 8.13 -5.37 -4.54
C ASP A 28 6.93 -4.87 -5.36
N GLU A 29 7.12 -4.59 -6.65
CA GLU A 29 6.07 -4.13 -7.56
C GLU A 29 5.83 -5.13 -8.70
N ASN A 30 6.28 -6.37 -8.53
CA ASN A 30 6.02 -7.39 -9.53
C ASN A 30 4.55 -7.80 -9.47
N ARG A 31 3.83 -7.54 -10.56
CA ARG A 31 2.42 -7.90 -10.72
C ARG A 31 2.10 -9.35 -10.33
N ILE A 32 2.96 -10.30 -10.69
CA ILE A 32 2.74 -11.72 -10.38
C ILE A 32 2.87 -11.96 -8.88
N GLU A 33 3.85 -11.34 -8.21
CA GLU A 33 4.07 -11.50 -6.77
C GLU A 33 2.95 -10.84 -5.95
N CYS A 34 2.53 -9.63 -6.35
CA CYS A 34 1.42 -8.90 -5.73
C CYS A 34 0.10 -9.67 -5.81
N GLU A 35 -0.21 -10.27 -6.97
CA GLU A 35 -1.46 -11.02 -7.16
C GLU A 35 -1.42 -12.41 -6.51
N GLN A 36 -0.24 -13.03 -6.39
CA GLN A 36 -0.12 -14.44 -6.00
C GLN A 36 0.31 -14.67 -4.55
N TRP A 37 1.20 -13.84 -4.00
CA TRP A 37 1.85 -14.07 -2.70
C TRP A 37 1.61 -12.95 -1.69
N TRP A 38 1.28 -11.74 -2.15
CA TRP A 38 1.08 -10.58 -1.29
C TRP A 38 -0.38 -10.43 -0.83
N LYS A 39 -0.89 -11.43 -0.12
CA LYS A 39 -2.20 -11.34 0.53
C LYS A 39 -2.08 -10.58 1.84
N CYS A 40 -2.94 -9.59 2.05
CA CYS A 40 -3.00 -8.85 3.31
C CYS A 40 -3.40 -9.78 4.46
N GLY A 41 -2.94 -9.46 5.68
CA GLY A 41 -3.36 -10.16 6.90
C GLY A 41 -4.84 -9.97 7.21
N GLU A 42 -5.37 -10.71 8.18
CA GLU A 42 -6.80 -10.66 8.56
C GLU A 42 -7.25 -9.27 9.04
N ASP A 43 -6.34 -8.51 9.66
CA ASP A 43 -6.58 -7.15 10.15
C ASP A 43 -6.13 -6.06 9.15
N GLN A 44 -5.83 -6.45 7.91
CA GLN A 44 -5.32 -5.55 6.89
C GLN A 44 -6.22 -5.52 5.66
N TRP A 45 -6.35 -4.33 5.08
CA TRP A 45 -7.17 -4.12 3.89
C TRP A 45 -6.28 -4.02 2.66
N GLN A 46 -6.76 -4.59 1.55
CA GLN A 46 -6.05 -4.56 0.26
C GLN A 46 -6.54 -3.40 -0.61
N CYS A 47 -5.66 -2.44 -0.84
CA CYS A 47 -5.84 -1.38 -1.83
C CYS A 47 -6.03 -1.96 -3.22
N ARG A 48 -6.65 -1.20 -4.13
CA ARG A 48 -6.83 -1.65 -5.53
C ARG A 48 -5.49 -1.86 -6.25
N THR A 49 -4.44 -1.17 -5.83
CA THR A 49 -3.06 -1.36 -6.32
C THR A 49 -2.44 -2.69 -5.88
N GLY A 50 -2.98 -3.31 -4.83
CA GLY A 50 -2.42 -4.51 -4.18
C GLY A 50 -1.67 -4.21 -2.88
N GLN A 51 -1.44 -2.94 -2.57
CA GLN A 51 -0.86 -2.49 -1.29
C GLN A 51 -1.75 -2.92 -0.12
N CYS A 52 -1.14 -3.23 1.02
CA CYS A 52 -1.89 -3.59 2.23
C CYS A 52 -1.74 -2.53 3.31
N ILE A 53 -2.88 -2.12 3.86
CA ILE A 53 -2.97 -1.06 4.88
C ILE A 53 -3.72 -1.54 6.13
N ASP A 54 -3.67 -0.71 7.17
CA ASP A 54 -4.48 -0.85 8.39
C ASP A 54 -5.99 -0.93 8.08
N HIS A 55 -6.78 -1.83 8.66
CA HIS A 55 -8.25 -1.63 8.69
C HIS A 55 -8.64 -0.31 9.35
N GLN A 56 -7.83 0.16 10.30
CA GLN A 56 -8.07 1.42 11.00
C GLN A 56 -7.88 2.66 10.11
N TRP A 57 -7.25 2.49 8.93
CA TRP A 57 -6.92 3.55 7.98
C TRP A 57 -7.94 3.68 6.85
N LEU A 58 -9.01 2.91 6.92
CA LEU A 58 -10.10 3.06 5.99
C LEU A 58 -10.96 4.25 6.38
N ASN A 59 -11.10 5.22 5.46
CA ASN A 59 -11.95 6.38 5.65
C ASN A 59 -11.50 7.22 6.86
N ASP A 60 -10.19 7.43 6.98
CA ASP A 60 -9.56 8.17 8.06
C ASP A 60 -9.10 9.59 7.66
N TYR A 61 -9.43 10.01 6.43
CA TYR A 61 -9.09 11.29 5.82
C TYR A 61 -7.63 11.44 5.38
N GLU A 62 -6.81 10.38 5.46
CA GLU A 62 -5.46 10.33 4.90
C GLU A 62 -5.41 9.39 3.69
N TRP A 63 -4.45 9.60 2.77
CA TRP A 63 -4.25 8.70 1.63
C TRP A 63 -3.16 7.71 1.99
N ASP A 64 -3.55 6.57 2.52
CA ASP A 64 -2.63 5.48 2.85
C ASP A 64 -2.45 4.51 1.70
N CYS A 65 -3.49 4.33 0.88
CA CYS A 65 -3.33 3.68 -0.41
C CYS A 65 -2.67 4.63 -1.43
N ALA A 66 -1.73 4.10 -2.21
CA ALA A 66 -1.08 4.85 -3.29
C ALA A 66 -2.07 5.41 -4.34
N ASP A 67 -3.23 4.77 -4.51
CA ASP A 67 -4.32 5.23 -5.37
C ASP A 67 -5.47 5.94 -4.63
N GLY A 68 -5.37 6.10 -3.31
CA GLY A 68 -6.40 6.69 -2.44
C GLY A 68 -7.70 5.87 -2.39
N SER A 69 -7.65 4.56 -2.69
CA SER A 69 -8.84 3.70 -2.73
C SER A 69 -9.44 3.40 -1.36
N ASP A 70 -8.67 3.57 -0.30
CA ASP A 70 -9.05 3.53 1.12
C ASP A 70 -10.07 4.62 1.50
N GLU A 71 -9.98 5.80 0.88
CA GLU A 71 -10.83 6.95 1.18
C GLU A 71 -12.10 7.06 0.31
N GLY A 72 -12.43 6.00 -0.43
CA GLY A 72 -13.30 6.01 -1.61
C GLY A 72 -14.65 6.74 -1.52
N GLU A 73 -15.33 6.76 -0.37
CA GLU A 73 -16.62 7.45 -0.19
C GLU A 73 -16.52 8.76 0.61
N ILE A 74 -15.49 8.93 1.44
CA ILE A 74 -15.29 10.17 2.21
C ILE A 74 -14.94 11.34 1.29
N PHE A 75 -14.11 11.12 0.27
CA PHE A 75 -13.77 12.19 -0.66
C PHE A 75 -14.96 12.71 -1.47
N LYS A 76 -16.01 11.90 -1.65
CA LYS A 76 -17.24 12.34 -2.34
C LYS A 76 -18.07 13.29 -1.48
N LYS A 77 -17.99 13.20 -0.15
CA LYS A 77 -18.78 14.03 0.78
C LYS A 77 -18.19 15.40 1.09
N ARG A 78 -16.93 15.65 0.72
CA ARG A 78 -16.24 16.92 1.00
C ARG A 78 -16.40 17.98 -0.09
N ILE A 79 -17.08 17.63 -1.20
CA ILE A 79 -17.35 18.49 -2.36
C ILE A 79 -18.87 18.81 -2.48
N GLU A 80 -19.64 18.67 -1.40
CA GLU A 80 -21.02 19.18 -1.31
C GLU A 80 -21.16 20.27 -0.24
#